data_AF-A0A833WBN2-F1
#
_entry.id   AF-A0A833WBN2-F1
#
_cell.length_a   1.000
_cell.length_b   1.000
_cell.length_c   1.000
_cell.angle_alpha   90.00
_cell.angle_beta   90.00
_cell.angle_gamma   90.00
#
_symmetry.space_group_name_H-M   'P 1'
#
loop_
_entity.id
_entity.type
_entity.pdbx_description
1 polymer ?
#
loop_
_entity_poly.entity_id
_entity_poly.type
_entity_poly.pdbx_seq_one_letter_code
_entity_poly.pdbx_strand_id
1 'polypeptide(L)'
;MVEILRDKPSGINMEGEFLTTASMVSVLPQDSNLPCIHFFTGTPHPERSVFKPFIFVPNISQLLDTSSPTFELEDSVKEKLQFNIKPDRRHPLYQKHQQALEILDNKMV
;
A
#
# COMPACT_ATOMS: atom_id res chain seq x y z
N MET A 1 3.44 -11.62 -15.11
CA MET A 1 4.15 -10.87 -14.04
C MET A 1 3.36 -10.78 -12.75
N VAL A 2 2.13 -10.24 -12.73
CA VAL A 2 1.35 -10.17 -11.49
C VAL A 2 1.12 -11.56 -10.88
N GLU A 3 0.79 -12.57 -11.69
CA GLU A 3 0.64 -13.96 -11.21
C GLU A 3 1.90 -14.49 -10.50
N ILE A 4 3.09 -14.19 -11.03
CA ILE A 4 4.38 -14.57 -10.43
C ILE A 4 4.54 -13.91 -9.05
N LEU A 5 4.21 -12.62 -8.93
CA LEU A 5 4.28 -11.92 -7.63
C LEU A 5 3.24 -12.41 -6.62
N ARG A 6 2.21 -13.15 -7.07
CA ARG A 6 1.20 -13.76 -6.22
C ARG A 6 1.56 -15.18 -5.80
N ASP A 7 2.54 -15.80 -6.46
CA ASP A 7 2.91 -17.20 -6.26
C ASP A 7 3.61 -17.41 -4.90
N LYS A 8 2.84 -17.92 -3.94
CA LYS A 8 3.34 -18.34 -2.62
C LYS A 8 4.23 -19.59 -2.70
N PRO A 9 3.83 -20.69 -3.37
CA PRO A 9 4.67 -21.89 -3.47
C PRO A 9 6.09 -21.63 -3.99
N SER A 10 6.28 -20.67 -4.90
CA SER A 10 7.61 -20.30 -5.42
C SER A 10 8.52 -19.61 -4.40
N GLY A 11 7.96 -19.11 -3.29
CA GLY A 11 8.67 -18.27 -2.32
C GLY A 11 8.80 -16.80 -2.72
N ILE A 12 8.31 -16.38 -3.90
CA ILE A 12 8.32 -14.96 -4.31
C ILE A 12 7.36 -14.13 -3.46
N ASN A 13 6.17 -14.66 -3.21
CA ASN A 13 5.24 -14.11 -2.25
C ASN A 13 5.52 -14.70 -0.86
N MET A 14 6.35 -14.00 -0.08
CA MET A 14 6.80 -14.46 1.23
C MET A 14 5.70 -14.35 2.29
N GLU A 15 5.55 -15.40 3.10
CA GLU A 15 4.68 -15.49 4.25
C GLU A 15 5.39 -16.32 5.34
N GLY A 16 5.39 -15.85 6.60
CA GLY A 16 6.14 -16.46 7.70
C GLY A 16 7.03 -15.44 8.42
N GLU A 17 8.32 -15.78 8.61
CA GLU A 17 9.30 -14.87 9.25
C GLU A 17 9.45 -13.55 8.47
N PHE A 18 9.37 -13.62 7.15
CA PHE A 18 9.30 -12.47 6.26
C PHE A 18 7.94 -12.43 5.56
N LEU A 19 7.42 -11.21 5.40
CA LEU A 19 6.15 -10.96 4.73
C LEU A 19 6.39 -10.02 3.56
N THR A 20 5.94 -10.40 2.37
CA THR A 20 5.88 -9.46 1.25
C THR A 20 4.87 -8.37 1.58
N THR A 21 5.34 -7.14 1.81
CA THR A 21 4.51 -6.00 2.24
C THR A 21 4.02 -5.14 1.08
N ALA A 22 4.65 -5.27 -0.09
CA ALA A 22 4.31 -4.55 -1.30
C ALA A 22 4.80 -5.33 -2.54
N SER A 23 4.26 -4.99 -3.70
CA SER A 23 4.67 -5.58 -4.99
C SER A 23 4.38 -4.61 -6.12
N MET A 24 5.19 -4.66 -7.18
CA MET A 24 5.10 -3.74 -8.30
C MET A 24 5.39 -4.42 -9.64
N VAL A 25 4.64 -4.06 -10.68
CA VAL A 25 4.87 -4.44 -12.08
C VAL A 25 4.78 -3.18 -12.93
N SER A 26 5.77 -2.93 -13.79
CA SER A 26 5.75 -1.79 -14.71
C SER A 26 5.66 -2.27 -16.16
N VAL A 27 4.86 -1.57 -16.96
CA VAL A 27 4.83 -1.72 -18.41
C VAL A 27 5.51 -0.49 -19.00
N LEU A 28 6.60 -0.72 -19.72
CA LEU A 28 7.41 0.31 -20.37
C LEU A 28 7.30 0.12 -21.89
N PRO A 29 6.38 0.82 -22.58
CA PRO A 29 6.24 0.73 -24.02
C PRO A 29 7.51 1.19 -24.75
N GLN A 30 7.81 0.59 -25.90
CA GLN A 30 8.88 1.08 -26.78
C GLN A 30 8.46 2.34 -27.55
N ASP A 31 7.17 2.47 -27.86
CA ASP A 31 6.60 3.68 -28.45
C ASP A 31 6.53 4.80 -27.40
N SER A 32 7.30 5.86 -27.62
CA SER A 32 7.36 7.03 -26.74
C SER A 32 6.05 7.81 -26.66
N ASN A 33 5.10 7.57 -27.56
CA ASN A 33 3.77 8.18 -27.51
C ASN A 33 2.82 7.49 -26.52
N LEU A 34 3.18 6.30 -26.02
CA LEU A 34 2.41 5.57 -25.02
C LEU A 34 3.00 5.81 -23.63
N PRO A 35 2.16 6.06 -22.61
CA PRO A 35 2.65 6.28 -21.26
C PRO A 35 3.10 4.97 -20.62
N CYS A 36 4.11 5.06 -19.74
CA CYS A 36 4.45 3.98 -18.82
C CYS A 36 3.32 3.77 -17.80
N ILE A 37 2.99 2.52 -17.49
CA ILE A 37 1.98 2.16 -16.50
C ILE A 37 2.64 1.35 -15.39
N HIS A 38 2.51 1.82 -14.16
CA HIS A 38 3.06 1.18 -12.97
C HIS A 38 1.92 0.63 -12.12
N PHE A 39 1.86 -0.69 -11.99
CA PHE A 39 0.92 -1.37 -11.11
C PHE A 39 1.59 -1.63 -9.79
N PHE A 40 1.04 -1.12 -8.69
CA PHE A 40 1.55 -1.40 -7.36
C PHE A 40 0.46 -1.89 -6.42
N THR A 41 0.85 -2.75 -5.49
CA THR A 41 0.14 -2.95 -4.24
C THR A 41 1.04 -2.50 -3.09
N GLY A 42 0.51 -1.65 -2.22
CA GLY A 42 1.13 -1.23 -0.97
C GLY A 42 0.54 -1.95 0.23
N THR A 43 0.02 -3.17 0.02
CA THR A 43 -0.56 -4.02 1.07
C THR A 43 0.07 -5.41 1.02
N PRO A 44 0.20 -6.11 2.16
CA PRO A 44 0.71 -7.47 2.19
C PRO A 44 -0.14 -8.46 1.37
N HIS A 45 0.30 -9.71 1.27
CA HIS A 45 -0.44 -10.77 0.56
C HIS A 45 -0.83 -10.34 -0.87
N PRO A 46 0.15 -10.15 -1.79
CA PRO A 46 -0.10 -9.77 -3.18
C PRO A 46 -1.14 -10.64 -3.89
N GLU A 47 -1.32 -11.91 -3.48
CA GLU A 47 -2.35 -12.82 -3.98
C GLU A 47 -3.79 -12.37 -3.66
N ARG A 48 -3.98 -11.66 -2.55
CA ARG A 48 -5.25 -11.06 -2.12
C ARG A 48 -5.33 -9.56 -2.41
N SER A 49 -4.20 -8.93 -2.69
CA SER A 49 -4.12 -7.48 -2.89
C SER A 49 -4.47 -7.03 -4.30
N VAL A 50 -5.02 -5.81 -4.37
CA VAL A 50 -5.31 -5.11 -5.62
C VAL A 50 -4.07 -4.38 -6.10
N PHE A 51 -3.69 -4.63 -7.36
CA PHE A 51 -2.64 -3.90 -8.05
C PHE A 51 -3.25 -2.67 -8.73
N LYS A 52 -2.99 -1.49 -8.18
CA LYS A 52 -3.53 -0.22 -8.67
C LYS A 52 -2.66 0.31 -9.79
N PRO A 53 -3.22 0.67 -10.97
CA PRO A 53 -2.46 1.32 -12.01
C PRO A 53 -2.14 2.77 -11.62
N PHE A 54 -0.93 3.19 -11.94
CA PHE A 54 -0.48 4.56 -11.81
C PHE A 54 0.30 4.96 -13.05
N ILE A 55 -0.01 6.16 -13.54
CA ILE A 55 0.53 6.68 -14.78
C ILE A 55 1.19 8.03 -14.48
N PHE A 56 2.50 8.12 -14.68
CA PHE A 56 3.22 9.38 -14.55
C PHE A 56 3.14 10.14 -15.87
N VAL A 57 2.34 11.21 -15.89
CA VAL A 57 2.20 12.11 -17.03
C VAL A 57 2.36 13.56 -16.56
N PRO A 58 2.77 14.49 -17.45
CA PRO A 58 2.81 15.90 -17.12
C PRO A 58 1.46 16.41 -16.61
N ASN A 59 1.50 17.32 -15.63
CA ASN A 59 0.30 17.96 -15.06
C ASN A 59 -0.68 17.02 -14.33
N ILE A 60 -0.19 15.88 -13.82
CA ILE A 60 -1.03 15.02 -12.95
C ILE A 60 -1.38 15.77 -11.65
N SER A 61 -2.65 15.75 -11.26
CA SER A 61 -3.09 16.28 -9.98
C SER A 61 -2.54 15.42 -8.83
N GLN A 62 -2.16 16.05 -7.72
CA GLN A 62 -1.71 15.31 -6.54
C GLN A 62 -2.83 14.40 -6.04
N LEU A 63 -2.52 13.11 -5.88
CA LEU A 63 -3.42 12.14 -5.29
C LEU A 63 -3.34 12.26 -3.77
N LEU A 64 -4.22 13.06 -3.18
CA LEU A 64 -4.21 13.38 -1.74
C LEU A 64 -4.16 12.11 -0.87
N ASP A 65 -4.87 11.05 -1.27
CA ASP A 65 -4.89 9.77 -0.56
C ASP A 65 -3.53 9.07 -0.49
N THR A 66 -2.59 9.38 -1.40
CA THR A 66 -1.23 8.82 -1.36
C THR A 66 -0.28 9.58 -0.43
N SER A 67 -0.74 10.71 0.12
CA SER A 67 0.04 11.52 1.05
C SER A 67 -0.04 10.94 2.46
N SER A 68 1.08 10.93 3.18
CA SER A 68 1.04 10.63 4.62
C SER A 68 0.24 11.71 5.35
N PRO A 69 -0.56 11.37 6.38
CA PRO A 69 -1.22 12.38 7.21
C PRO A 69 -0.18 13.35 7.80
N THR A 70 -0.36 14.64 7.53
CA THR A 70 0.39 15.70 8.21
C THR A 70 -0.40 16.07 9.45
N PHE A 71 0.14 15.78 10.63
CA PHE A 71 -0.41 16.28 11.87
C PHE A 71 0.08 17.72 12.01
N GLU A 72 -0.79 18.69 11.74
CA GLU A 72 -0.47 20.09 12.00
C GLU A 72 -0.16 20.25 13.49
N LEU A 73 0.83 21.09 13.79
CA LEU A 73 1.23 21.43 15.15
C LEU A 73 0.17 22.39 15.75
N GLU A 74 -1.09 21.96 15.83
CA GLU A 74 -2.17 22.79 16.36
C GLU A 74 -2.14 22.81 17.90
N ASP A 75 -1.78 23.99 18.40
CA ASP A 75 -1.97 24.56 19.74
C ASP A 75 -1.21 23.94 20.92
N SER A 76 -0.08 24.62 21.18
CA SER A 76 0.89 24.58 22.29
C SER A 76 0.33 24.74 23.72
N VAL A 77 -0.93 24.39 23.96
CA VAL A 77 -1.53 24.35 25.31
C VAL A 77 -1.91 22.93 25.74
N LYS A 78 -2.09 21.99 24.79
CA LYS A 78 -2.36 20.56 25.09
C LYS A 78 -1.12 19.65 25.01
N GLU A 79 0.02 20.18 24.57
CA GLU A 79 1.23 19.40 24.27
C GLU A 79 1.76 18.59 25.47
N LYS A 80 1.66 19.09 26.71
CA LYS A 80 2.26 18.40 27.88
C LYS A 80 1.64 17.03 28.23
N LEU A 81 0.46 16.69 27.71
CA LEU A 81 -0.19 15.38 27.94
C LEU A 81 -0.09 14.41 26.75
N GLN A 82 0.26 14.90 25.56
CA GLN A 82 0.21 14.11 24.32
C GLN A 82 1.53 13.44 23.93
N PHE A 83 2.65 13.78 24.58
CA PHE A 83 3.96 13.16 24.33
C PHE A 83 3.99 11.63 24.52
N ASN A 84 2.98 11.04 25.17
CA ASN A 84 2.88 9.59 25.37
C ASN A 84 2.04 8.84 24.33
N ILE A 85 1.37 9.51 23.38
CA ILE A 85 0.54 8.85 22.36
C ILE A 85 1.21 9.00 21.00
N LYS A 86 1.87 7.94 20.53
CA LYS A 86 2.39 7.88 19.16
C LYS A 86 1.20 7.79 18.20
N PRO A 87 0.98 8.78 17.30
CA PRO A 87 -0.13 8.72 16.38
C PRO A 87 0.04 7.55 15.40
N ASP A 88 -1.06 6.87 15.10
CA ASP A 88 -1.07 5.85 14.05
C ASP A 88 -0.93 6.53 12.68
N ARG A 89 0.20 6.28 12.02
CA ARG A 89 0.52 6.83 10.69
C ARG A 89 0.24 5.85 9.56
N ARG A 90 -0.37 4.69 9.84
CA ARG A 90 -0.72 3.71 8.81
C ARG A 90 -1.74 4.32 7.85
N HIS A 91 -1.54 4.05 6.57
CA HIS A 91 -2.46 4.48 5.53
C HIS A 91 -3.85 3.80 5.72
N PRO A 92 -4.99 4.49 5.52
CA PRO A 92 -6.33 3.91 5.71
C PRO A 92 -6.56 2.60 4.93
N LEU A 93 -6.09 2.54 3.68
CA LEU A 93 -6.07 1.30 2.88
C LEU A 93 -5.40 0.12 3.61
N TYR A 94 -4.25 0.33 4.25
CA TYR A 94 -3.55 -0.74 4.97
C TYR A 94 -4.39 -1.23 6.15
N GLN A 95 -4.99 -0.31 6.92
CA GLN A 95 -5.88 -0.67 8.03
C GLN A 95 -7.09 -1.48 7.54
N LYS A 96 -7.70 -1.08 6.42
CA LYS A 96 -8.82 -1.81 5.81
C LYS A 96 -8.41 -3.18 5.28
N HIS A 97 -7.22 -3.29 4.71
CA HIS A 97 -6.67 -4.57 4.28
C HIS A 97 -6.48 -5.51 5.48
N GLN A 98 -5.90 -5.02 6.59
CA GLN A 98 -5.73 -5.81 7.80
C GLN A 98 -7.07 -6.31 8.35
N GLN A 99 -8.08 -5.44 8.44
CA GLN A 99 -9.45 -5.81 8.84
C GLN A 99 -10.04 -6.88 7.92
N ALA A 100 -9.83 -6.76 6.60
CA ALA A 100 -10.33 -7.73 5.64
C ALA A 100 -9.67 -9.10 5.82
N LEU A 101 -8.36 -9.15 6.09
CA LEU A 101 -7.65 -10.39 6.40
C LEU A 101 -8.20 -11.03 7.68
N GLU A 102 -8.32 -10.26 8.76
CA GLU A 102 -8.87 -10.75 10.03
C GLU A 102 -10.27 -11.37 9.85
N ILE A 103 -11.14 -10.75 9.05
CA ILE A 103 -12.48 -11.30 8.75
C ILE A 103 -12.40 -12.60 7.94
N LEU A 104 -11.50 -12.67 6.96
CA LEU A 104 -11.35 -13.87 6.12
C LEU A 104 -10.80 -15.03 6.94
N ASP A 105 -9.82 -14.78 7.80
CA ASP A 105 -9.20 -15.81 8.62
C ASP A 105 -10.17 -16.28 9.72
N ASN A 106 -10.94 -15.38 10.32
CA ASN A 106 -11.99 -15.72 11.30
C ASN A 106 -13.19 -16.47 10.71
N LYS A 107 -13.43 -16.35 9.39
CA LYS A 107 -14.45 -17.15 8.69
C LYS A 107 -13.98 -18.56 8.35
N MET A 108 -12.69 -18.85 8.49
CA MET A 108 -12.11 -20.18 8.28
C MET A 108 -11.96 -20.98 9.60
N VAL A 109 -12.46 -20.44 10.73
CA VAL A 109 -12.54 -21.11 12.03
C VAL A 109 -13.96 -21.59 12.30
#